data_AF-J1TDC0-F1
#
_entry.id   AF-J1TDC0-F1
#
_cell.length_a   1.000
_cell.length_b   1.000
_cell.length_c   1.000
_cell.angle_alpha   90.00
_cell.angle_beta   90.00
_cell.angle_gamma   90.00
#
_symmetry.space_group_name_H-M   'P 1'
#
loop_
_entity.id
_entity.type
_entity.pdbx_description
1 polymer ?
#
loop_
_entity_poly.entity_id
_entity_poly.type
_entity_poly.pdbx_seq_one_letter_code
_entity_poly.pdbx_strand_id
1 'polypeptide(L)'
;MTSFANSSPAPFVAGIKAARATIVARHDEDRGAFLRRRGFSKAETGKVIEMMLSEEGRPPESIFDFVQGITALARTRTNQDVRLDLEGKARKLLDSASS
;
A
#
# COMPACT_ATOMS: atom_id res chain seq x y z
N MET A 1 -29.32 -22.38 -14.10
CA MET A 1 -29.51 -21.55 -12.88
C MET A 1 -28.21 -20.82 -12.61
N THR A 2 -28.26 -19.50 -12.67
CA THR A 2 -27.14 -18.60 -12.38
C THR A 2 -26.83 -18.66 -10.89
N SER A 3 -25.73 -19.31 -10.51
CA SER A 3 -25.20 -19.21 -9.15
C SER A 3 -24.58 -17.83 -8.99
N PHE A 4 -25.29 -16.91 -8.36
CA PHE A 4 -24.69 -15.71 -7.83
C PHE A 4 -23.74 -16.15 -6.71
N ALA A 5 -22.44 -15.97 -6.94
CA ALA A 5 -21.42 -16.23 -5.93
C ALA A 5 -21.75 -15.40 -4.68
N ASN A 6 -22.17 -16.07 -3.60
CA ASN A 6 -22.12 -15.50 -2.26
C ASN A 6 -20.65 -15.35 -1.87
N SER A 7 -19.97 -14.35 -2.41
CA SER A 7 -18.63 -13.99 -1.96
C SER A 7 -18.76 -13.42 -0.55
N SER A 8 -18.50 -14.25 0.46
CA SER A 8 -18.37 -13.78 1.84
C SER A 8 -17.30 -12.68 1.90
N PRO A 9 -17.52 -11.56 2.61
CA PRO A 9 -16.50 -10.53 2.81
C PRO A 9 -15.36 -10.99 3.73
N ALA A 10 -15.49 -12.17 4.36
CA ALA A 10 -14.53 -12.67 5.35
C ALA A 10 -13.08 -12.74 4.84
N PRO A 11 -12.76 -13.26 3.64
CA PRO A 11 -11.39 -13.31 3.14
C PRO A 11 -10.80 -11.90 2.94
N PHE A 12 -11.60 -10.96 2.46
CA PHE A 12 -11.17 -9.56 2.30
C PHE A 12 -10.85 -8.93 3.66
N VAL A 13 -11.74 -9.07 4.65
CA VAL A 13 -11.51 -8.56 6.01
C VAL A 13 -10.28 -9.21 6.63
N ALA A 14 -10.08 -10.51 6.44
CA ALA A 14 -8.90 -11.23 6.90
C ALA A 14 -7.61 -10.68 6.26
N GLY A 15 -7.61 -10.42 4.95
CA GLY A 15 -6.48 -9.82 4.24
C GLY A 15 -6.12 -8.42 4.77
N ILE A 16 -7.11 -7.57 5.04
CA ILE A 16 -6.85 -6.25 5.67
C ILE A 16 -6.24 -6.40 7.06
N LYS A 17 -6.74 -7.33 7.88
CA LYS A 17 -6.19 -7.61 9.21
C LYS A 17 -4.74 -8.09 9.12
N ALA A 18 -4.46 -9.01 8.20
CA ALA A 18 -3.11 -9.51 7.95
C ALA A 18 -2.17 -8.39 7.50
N ALA A 19 -2.59 -7.54 6.55
CA ALA A 19 -1.80 -6.41 6.09
C ALA A 19 -1.45 -5.41 7.20
N ARG A 20 -2.36 -5.19 8.15
CA ARG A 20 -2.13 -4.33 9.33
C ARG A 20 -1.15 -4.96 10.32
N ALA A 21 -1.19 -6.28 10.49
CA ALA A 21 -0.32 -7.01 11.41
C ALA A 21 1.11 -7.20 10.87
N THR A 22 1.29 -7.24 9.55
CA THR A 22 2.58 -7.49 8.92
C THR A 22 3.46 -6.24 8.91
N ILE A 23 4.31 -6.10 9.93
CA ILE A 23 5.35 -5.07 10.01
C ILE A 23 6.51 -5.42 9.10
N VAL A 24 6.88 -4.50 8.20
CA VAL A 24 7.90 -4.71 7.16
C VAL A 24 9.04 -3.69 7.19
N ALA A 25 8.91 -2.63 7.99
CA ALA A 25 9.95 -1.63 8.19
C ALA A 25 9.83 -1.01 9.60
N ARG A 26 10.96 -0.88 10.31
CA ARG A 26 10.97 -0.25 11.65
C ARG A 26 11.73 1.08 11.67
N HIS A 27 12.69 1.26 10.76
CA HIS A 27 13.46 2.50 10.64
C HIS A 27 13.50 3.00 9.19
N ASP A 28 14.00 4.22 8.98
CA ASP A 28 13.92 4.91 7.69
C ASP A 28 14.64 4.17 6.55
N GLU A 29 15.79 3.57 6.85
CA GLU A 29 16.52 2.75 5.88
C GLU A 29 15.67 1.56 5.38
N ASP A 30 14.96 0.87 6.28
CA ASP A 30 14.05 -0.23 5.90
C ASP A 30 12.93 0.27 5.01
N ARG A 31 12.31 1.41 5.35
CA ARG A 31 11.20 2.00 4.59
C ARG A 31 11.64 2.33 3.17
N GLY A 32 12.82 2.92 3.05
CA GLY A 32 13.48 3.21 1.78
C GLY A 32 13.69 1.94 0.96
N ALA A 33 14.43 0.98 1.52
CA ALA A 33 14.75 -0.28 0.85
C ALA A 33 13.49 -1.07 0.44
N PHE A 34 12.47 -1.09 1.29
CA PHE A 34 11.21 -1.79 1.07
C PHE A 34 10.48 -1.31 -0.20
N LEU A 35 10.39 0.01 -0.39
CA LEU A 35 9.78 0.60 -1.58
C LEU A 35 10.68 0.46 -2.81
N ARG A 36 12.01 0.55 -2.67
CA ARG A 36 12.93 0.37 -3.82
C ARG A 36 12.89 -1.00 -4.43
N ARG A 37 12.83 -2.04 -3.60
CA ARG A 37 12.65 -3.42 -4.08
C ARG A 37 11.34 -3.63 -4.83
N ARG A 38 10.39 -2.68 -4.73
CA ARG A 38 9.08 -2.70 -5.40
C ARG A 38 8.97 -1.70 -6.55
N GLY A 39 10.10 -1.20 -7.05
CA GLY A 39 10.15 -0.38 -8.25
C GLY A 39 9.77 1.09 -8.05
N PHE A 40 9.83 1.60 -6.82
CA PHE A 40 9.71 3.03 -6.55
C PHE A 40 11.07 3.73 -6.72
N SER A 41 11.05 4.98 -7.20
CA SER A 41 12.24 5.81 -7.36
C SER A 41 12.67 6.57 -6.09
N LYS A 42 13.85 7.24 -6.21
CA LYS A 42 14.32 8.43 -5.44
C LYS A 42 13.22 9.10 -4.61
N ALA A 43 12.54 9.93 -5.36
CA ALA A 43 11.58 10.90 -4.91
C ALA A 43 10.27 10.23 -4.51
N GLU A 44 9.83 9.19 -5.21
CA GLU A 44 8.55 8.55 -4.89
C GLU A 44 8.55 7.90 -3.51
N THR A 45 9.66 7.29 -3.11
CA THR A 45 9.80 6.74 -1.74
C THR A 45 9.62 7.83 -0.69
N GLY A 46 10.31 8.96 -0.85
CA GLY A 46 10.19 10.08 0.09
C GLY A 46 8.75 10.59 0.16
N LYS A 47 8.11 10.76 -0.99
CA LYS A 47 6.70 11.20 -1.07
C LYS A 47 5.73 10.23 -0.40
N VAL A 48 5.89 8.92 -0.57
CA VAL A 48 5.02 7.93 0.11
C VAL A 48 5.14 8.04 1.63
N ILE A 49 6.38 8.18 2.14
CA ILE A 49 6.63 8.33 3.59
C ILE A 49 6.03 9.65 4.11
N GLU A 50 6.22 10.74 3.37
CA GLU A 50 5.67 12.06 3.68
C GLU A 50 4.13 12.08 3.69
N MET A 51 3.48 11.43 2.72
CA MET A 51 2.01 11.31 2.72
C MET A 51 1.50 10.59 3.98
N MET A 52 2.18 9.51 4.41
CA MET A 52 1.78 8.80 5.62
C MET A 52 2.02 9.65 6.88
N LEU A 53 3.15 10.33 6.97
CA LEU A 53 3.44 11.24 8.08
C LEU A 53 2.44 12.38 8.17
N SER A 54 2.03 12.95 7.04
CA SER A 54 1.08 14.06 6.99
C SER A 54 -0.38 13.64 7.25
N GLU A 55 -0.82 12.49 6.73
CA GLU A 55 -2.20 12.02 6.92
C GLU A 55 -2.41 11.34 8.28
N GLU A 56 -1.42 10.61 8.79
CA GLU A 56 -1.59 9.68 9.92
C GLU A 56 -0.65 9.98 11.11
N GLY A 57 0.21 11.01 10.99
CA GLY A 57 1.08 11.49 12.07
C GLY A 57 2.24 10.57 12.44
N ARG A 58 2.49 9.51 11.67
CA ARG A 58 3.55 8.52 11.91
C ARG A 58 4.10 7.96 10.60
N PRO A 59 5.35 7.50 10.56
CA PRO A 59 5.89 6.87 9.37
C PRO A 59 5.25 5.49 9.15
N PRO A 60 5.28 4.95 7.92
CA PRO A 60 4.72 3.63 7.63
C PRO A 60 5.58 2.52 8.26
N GLU A 61 4.91 1.50 8.79
CA GLU A 61 5.57 0.32 9.38
C GLU A 61 4.97 -0.98 8.84
N SER A 62 3.65 -1.05 8.72
CA SER A 62 2.92 -2.22 8.22
C SER A 62 2.71 -2.18 6.71
N ILE A 63 2.43 -3.34 6.10
CA ILE A 63 1.98 -3.42 4.69
C ILE A 63 0.80 -2.46 4.46
N PHE A 64 -0.16 -2.43 5.39
CA PHE A 64 -1.31 -1.54 5.29
C PHE A 64 -0.92 -0.06 5.25
N ASP A 65 0.03 0.37 6.08
CA ASP A 65 0.49 1.77 6.09
C ASP A 65 1.15 2.17 4.75
N PHE A 66 1.98 1.28 4.18
CA PHE A 66 2.57 1.53 2.87
C PHE A 66 1.51 1.59 1.77
N VAL A 67 0.49 0.74 1.82
CA VAL A 67 -0.66 0.81 0.89
C VAL A 67 -1.35 2.17 1.02
N GLN A 68 -1.64 2.63 2.24
CA GLN A 68 -2.24 3.95 2.47
C GLN A 68 -1.38 5.07 1.89
N GLY A 69 -0.07 5.10 2.19
CA GLY A 69 0.84 6.12 1.68
C GLY A 69 0.96 6.14 0.15
N ILE A 70 0.96 4.96 -0.50
CA ILE A 70 0.99 4.87 -1.97
C ILE A 70 -0.34 5.38 -2.56
N THR A 71 -1.47 4.98 -2.00
CA THR A 71 -2.80 5.44 -2.44
C THR A 71 -2.96 6.94 -2.22
N ALA A 72 -2.46 7.49 -1.11
CA ALA A 72 -2.42 8.92 -0.84
C ALA A 72 -1.60 9.67 -1.89
N LEU A 73 -0.41 9.16 -2.23
CA LEU A 73 0.40 9.73 -3.31
C LEU A 73 -0.31 9.66 -4.66
N ALA A 74 -1.00 8.56 -4.96
CA ALA A 74 -1.75 8.40 -6.22
C ALA A 74 -2.84 9.46 -6.37
N ARG A 75 -3.56 9.80 -5.29
CA ARG A 75 -4.60 10.85 -5.25
C ARG A 75 -4.08 12.22 -5.69
N THR A 76 -2.78 12.49 -5.55
CA THR A 76 -2.16 13.77 -5.97
C THR A 76 -1.83 13.86 -7.46
N ARG A 77 -1.92 12.75 -8.21
CA ARG A 77 -1.46 12.69 -9.60
C ARG A 77 -2.59 13.05 -10.56
N THR A 78 -2.36 14.07 -11.38
CA THR A 78 -3.27 14.48 -12.45
C THR A 78 -3.14 13.60 -13.70
N ASN A 79 -1.95 13.05 -13.96
CA ASN A 79 -1.73 12.11 -15.04
C ASN A 79 -2.31 10.73 -14.67
N GLN A 80 -3.25 10.24 -15.48
CA GLN A 80 -4.00 9.01 -15.23
C GLN A 80 -3.12 7.76 -15.22
N ASP A 81 -2.17 7.65 -16.15
CA ASP A 81 -1.30 6.47 -16.24
C ASP A 81 -0.40 6.35 -15.00
N VAL A 82 0.13 7.48 -14.53
CA VAL A 82 0.94 7.54 -13.30
C VAL A 82 0.09 7.20 -12.08
N ARG A 83 -1.17 7.67 -12.02
CA ARG A 83 -2.10 7.29 -10.94
C ARG A 83 -2.35 5.79 -10.93
N LEU A 84 -2.67 5.21 -12.09
CA LEU A 84 -2.98 3.79 -12.23
C LEU A 84 -1.78 2.89 -11.91
N ASP A 85 -0.55 3.30 -12.26
CA ASP A 85 0.66 2.55 -11.87
C ASP A 85 0.82 2.50 -10.35
N LEU A 86 0.63 3.62 -9.65
CA LEU A 86 0.70 3.68 -8.19
C LEU A 86 -0.41 2.85 -7.52
N GLU A 87 -1.65 2.97 -7.99
CA GLU A 87 -2.78 2.16 -7.51
C GLU A 87 -2.54 0.66 -7.75
N GLY A 88 -1.97 0.29 -8.90
CA GLY A 88 -1.58 -1.08 -9.22
C GLY A 88 -0.49 -1.62 -8.28
N LYS A 89 0.51 -0.81 -7.94
CA LYS A 89 1.56 -1.17 -6.96
C LYS A 89 0.96 -1.34 -5.56
N ALA A 90 0.08 -0.45 -5.12
CA ALA A 90 -0.62 -0.55 -3.84
C ALA A 90 -1.45 -1.83 -3.76
N ARG A 91 -2.20 -2.15 -4.82
CA ARG A 91 -2.99 -3.39 -4.91
C ARG A 91 -2.12 -4.64 -4.82
N LYS A 92 -1.05 -4.73 -5.61
CA LYS A 92 -0.11 -5.87 -5.57
C LYS A 92 0.49 -6.06 -4.17
N LEU A 93 0.79 -4.95 -3.49
CA LEU A 93 1.30 -4.99 -2.13
C LEU A 93 0.26 -5.51 -1.14
N LEU A 94 -0.99 -5.06 -1.23
CA LEU A 94 -2.08 -5.55 -0.38
C LEU A 94 -2.37 -7.04 -0.61
N ASP A 95 -2.39 -7.47 -1.88
CA ASP A 95 -2.63 -8.87 -2.25
C ASP A 95 -1.56 -9.81 -1.67
N SER A 96 -0.31 -9.34 -1.54
CA SER A 96 0.80 -10.11 -0.94
C SER A 96 0.63 -10.43 0.55
N ALA A 97 -0.26 -9.72 1.26
CA ALA A 97 -0.57 -9.98 2.67
C ALA A 97 -1.78 -10.91 2.87
N SER A 98 -2.51 -11.22 1.79
CA SER A 98 -3.77 -11.97 1.85
C SER A 98 -3.59 -13.46 1.48
N SER A 99 -2.34 -13.91 1.35
CA SER A 99 -1.94 -15.26 0.91
C SER A 99 -1.86 -16.25 2.07
#